data_AF-A0A965STL1-F1
#
_entry.id   AF-A0A965STL1-F1
#
_cell.length_a   1.000
_cell.length_b   1.000
_cell.length_c   1.000
_cell.angle_alpha   90.00
_cell.angle_beta   90.00
_cell.angle_gamma   90.00
#
_symmetry.space_group_name_H-M   'P 1'
#
loop_
_entity.id
_entity.type
_entity.pdbx_description
1 polymer ?
#
loop_
_entity_poly.entity_id
_entity_poly.type
_entity_poly.pdbx_seq_one_letter_code
_entity_poly.pdbx_strand_id
1 'polypeptide(L)'
;MRLEKIDLLTSRQKLPQGVFFKSKLSKEKNKFLNYLSDLRLKIDPIIKEDHSGIQISLIPQSDTWPDLQDTSYFSMTSELLKIDGSDTILHEIISAMLSSRELMIFPSYQELISAIHIRKNIVEAAQKTRLSFATTSAERPKDYWTYDGNTGFTILPEVSLKTALKKATQPSLLEQPYSFSCWRATEYIFLLALAQELETCNPQLLRSLQNQWQQCAIKSDAFNNAFLSHLGSAESPLPAKFYIPGDRVWFRNPDPLSADVTGYEGSFVFYLGNGLFSNFWKKDQPFTLTSKCVEIYHWRDALVHDSDGDFQIDEAIVEECVEQTLSDPVKTQKVLAVMMRMRDPDDVFESGGCIDFQRTYVRNICQGTANISFPSMN
;
A
#
# COMPACT_ATOMS: atom_id res chain seq x y z
N MET A 1 30.04 7.54 23.51
CA MET A 1 29.77 7.70 22.06
C MET A 1 28.41 7.15 21.58
N ARG A 2 28.05 5.86 21.73
CA ARG A 2 26.73 5.33 21.28
C ARG A 2 25.54 5.75 22.19
N LEU A 3 25.79 5.91 23.48
CA LEU A 3 24.81 6.37 24.49
C LEU A 3 24.60 7.89 24.46
N GLU A 4 25.65 8.68 24.24
CA GLU A 4 25.56 10.17 24.21
C GLU A 4 24.81 10.70 22.98
N LYS A 5 24.73 9.93 21.88
CA LYS A 5 23.90 10.29 20.72
C LYS A 5 22.40 10.07 20.94
N ILE A 6 22.02 9.25 21.91
CA ILE A 6 20.60 9.01 22.26
C ILE A 6 20.00 10.25 22.96
N ASP A 7 20.82 10.99 23.72
CA ASP A 7 20.38 12.19 24.46
C ASP A 7 20.20 13.43 23.57
N LEU A 8 20.84 13.49 22.39
CA LEU A 8 20.68 14.57 21.41
C LEU A 8 19.35 14.55 20.64
N LEU A 9 18.55 13.48 20.78
CA LEU A 9 17.21 13.33 20.18
C LEU A 9 16.07 13.69 21.14
N THR A 10 16.36 14.40 22.23
CA THR A 10 15.37 14.67 23.27
C THR A 10 14.38 15.80 22.92
N SER A 11 13.10 15.43 23.07
CA SER A 11 11.88 16.24 23.30
C SER A 11 10.87 16.42 22.16
N ARG A 12 11.19 16.18 20.87
CA ARG A 12 10.17 16.29 19.78
C ARG A 12 10.12 15.16 18.75
N GLN A 13 11.08 14.23 18.72
CA GLN A 13 11.05 13.11 17.77
C GLN A 13 11.10 11.78 18.53
N LYS A 14 9.99 11.03 18.53
CA LYS A 14 9.98 9.65 19.05
C LYS A 14 11.01 8.82 18.27
N LEU A 15 11.87 8.10 19.00
CA LEU A 15 12.78 7.12 18.39
C LEU A 15 11.97 6.05 17.63
N PRO A 16 12.47 5.56 16.48
CA PRO A 16 11.87 4.45 15.76
C PRO A 16 11.65 3.24 16.66
N GLN A 17 10.43 2.72 16.64
CA GLN A 17 10.04 1.51 17.34
C GLN A 17 10.29 0.27 16.49
N GLY A 18 10.20 0.41 15.16
CA GLY A 18 10.48 -0.66 14.22
C GLY A 18 9.50 -1.83 14.33
N VAL A 19 10.05 -3.05 14.34
CA VAL A 19 9.28 -4.29 14.41
C VAL A 19 9.56 -5.02 15.72
N PHE A 20 8.56 -5.73 16.23
CA PHE A 20 8.70 -6.67 17.33
C PHE A 20 8.08 -8.00 16.93
N PHE A 21 8.75 -9.11 17.25
CA PHE A 21 8.16 -10.42 17.14
C PHE A 21 8.28 -11.21 18.44
N LYS A 22 7.20 -11.92 18.80
CA LYS A 22 7.17 -12.77 19.99
C LYS A 22 8.10 -13.97 19.78
N SER A 23 9.14 -14.09 20.61
CA SER A 23 10.03 -15.26 20.65
C SER A 23 10.94 -15.19 21.86
N LYS A 24 11.20 -16.34 22.51
CA LYS A 24 12.19 -16.48 23.59
C LYS A 24 13.49 -17.14 23.12
N LEU A 25 13.60 -17.45 21.83
CA LEU A 25 14.68 -18.26 21.29
C LEU A 25 15.66 -17.37 20.53
N SER A 26 16.91 -17.31 20.99
CA SER A 26 18.00 -16.61 20.30
C SER A 26 18.22 -17.11 18.86
N LYS A 27 17.76 -18.33 18.55
CA LYS A 27 17.77 -18.87 17.18
C LYS A 27 16.93 -18.05 16.20
N GLU A 28 15.75 -17.55 16.61
CA GLU A 28 14.88 -16.75 15.72
C GLU A 28 15.46 -15.36 15.48
N LYS A 29 16.09 -14.74 16.49
CA LYS A 29 16.93 -13.53 16.30
C LYS A 29 17.98 -13.77 15.23
N ASN A 30 18.75 -14.84 15.37
CA ASN A 30 19.82 -15.16 14.42
C ASN A 30 19.27 -15.43 13.01
N LYS A 31 18.09 -16.06 12.88
CA LYS A 31 17.44 -16.22 11.57
C LYS A 31 17.13 -14.88 10.92
N PHE A 32 16.57 -13.92 11.65
CA PHE A 32 16.31 -12.59 11.08
C PHE A 32 17.60 -11.87 10.71
N LEU A 33 18.62 -11.89 11.57
CA LEU A 33 19.92 -11.28 11.23
C LEU A 33 20.59 -11.94 10.03
N ASN A 34 20.50 -13.27 9.92
CA ASN A 34 20.97 -13.99 8.74
C ASN A 34 20.15 -13.60 7.50
N TYR A 35 18.83 -13.48 7.62
CA TYR A 35 17.97 -13.01 6.53
C TYR A 35 18.36 -11.60 6.05
N LEU A 36 18.66 -10.67 6.97
CA LEU A 36 19.17 -9.34 6.62
C LEU A 36 20.55 -9.41 5.93
N SER A 37 21.42 -10.29 6.43
CA SER A 37 22.76 -10.51 5.86
C SER A 37 22.71 -11.13 4.46
N ASP A 38 21.80 -12.07 4.22
CA ASP A 38 21.60 -12.74 2.93
C ASP A 38 21.11 -11.75 1.87
N LEU A 39 20.29 -10.78 2.28
CA LEU A 39 19.89 -9.63 1.46
C LEU A 39 20.99 -8.57 1.29
N ARG A 40 22.16 -8.77 1.90
CA ARG A 40 23.31 -7.85 1.90
C ARG A 40 22.96 -6.43 2.36
N LEU A 41 21.97 -6.32 3.25
CA LEU A 41 21.55 -5.04 3.79
C LEU A 41 22.66 -4.52 4.71
N LYS A 42 23.31 -3.41 4.32
CA LYS A 42 24.28 -2.71 5.19
C LYS A 42 23.54 -1.87 6.22
N ILE A 43 22.79 -2.54 7.08
CA ILE A 43 22.08 -1.91 8.18
C ILE A 43 22.67 -2.39 9.50
N ASP A 44 22.87 -1.48 10.44
CA ASP A 44 23.24 -1.82 11.82
C ASP A 44 22.04 -1.50 12.73
N PRO A 45 21.13 -2.49 12.91
CA PRO A 45 19.91 -2.30 13.66
C PRO A 45 20.18 -2.31 15.16
N ILE A 46 19.33 -1.61 15.90
CA ILE A 46 19.25 -1.75 17.35
C ILE A 46 18.33 -2.91 17.67
N ILE A 47 18.80 -3.79 18.54
CA ILE A 47 18.07 -4.97 19.00
C ILE A 47 17.85 -4.83 20.49
N LYS A 48 16.58 -4.88 20.90
CA LYS A 48 16.17 -5.00 22.29
C LYS A 48 15.48 -6.34 22.47
N GLU A 49 15.84 -7.06 23.52
CA GLU A 49 15.31 -8.39 23.82
C GLU A 49 14.85 -8.41 25.27
N ASP A 50 13.63 -8.92 25.49
CA ASP A 50 13.09 -9.13 26.82
C ASP A 50 12.36 -10.48 26.91
N HIS A 51 11.68 -10.73 28.03
CA HIS A 51 10.96 -11.98 28.29
C HIS A 51 9.76 -12.22 27.35
N SER A 52 9.32 -11.19 26.63
CA SER A 52 8.15 -11.21 25.74
C SER A 52 8.53 -11.38 24.26
N GLY A 53 9.72 -10.92 23.86
CA GLY A 53 10.16 -11.05 22.46
C GLY A 53 11.40 -10.23 22.11
N ILE A 54 11.56 -10.04 20.79
CA ILE A 54 12.68 -9.32 20.20
C ILE A 54 12.14 -8.13 19.41
N GLN A 55 12.60 -6.93 19.75
CA GLN A 55 12.35 -5.69 19.04
C GLN A 55 13.59 -5.30 18.23
N ILE A 56 13.38 -4.90 16.98
CA ILE A 56 14.44 -4.49 16.06
C ILE A 56 14.02 -3.18 15.40
N SER A 57 14.88 -2.17 15.46
CA SER A 57 14.66 -0.88 14.82
C SER A 57 15.94 -0.30 14.21
N LEU A 58 15.79 0.64 13.28
CA LEU A 58 16.91 1.43 12.75
C LEU A 58 16.99 2.77 13.47
N ILE A 59 18.18 3.15 13.92
CA ILE A 59 18.46 4.52 14.37
C ILE A 59 19.39 5.18 13.34
N PRO A 60 19.13 6.46 12.97
CA PRO A 60 20.02 7.24 12.14
C PRO A 60 21.44 7.22 12.71
N GLN A 61 22.41 6.74 11.93
CA GLN A 61 23.79 6.63 12.41
C GLN A 61 24.58 7.94 12.24
N SER A 62 24.06 8.84 11.41
CA SER A 62 24.66 10.13 11.07
C SER A 62 23.59 11.14 10.66
N ASP A 63 23.96 12.42 10.64
CA ASP A 63 23.06 13.52 10.22
C ASP A 63 22.73 13.48 8.72
N THR A 64 23.40 12.62 7.94
CA THR A 64 23.12 12.36 6.51
C THR A 64 22.15 11.21 6.30
N TRP A 65 21.68 10.55 7.37
CA TRP A 65 20.64 9.53 7.25
C TRP A 65 19.32 10.18 6.83
N PRO A 66 18.53 9.57 5.93
CA PRO A 66 17.27 10.14 5.48
C PRO A 66 16.34 10.44 6.67
N ASP A 67 15.59 11.55 6.57
CA ASP A 67 14.56 11.89 7.55
C ASP A 67 13.61 10.69 7.67
N LEU A 68 13.55 10.07 8.84
CA LEU A 68 12.73 8.87 9.06
C LEU A 68 11.23 9.15 8.98
N GLN A 69 10.84 10.41 8.78
CA GLN A 69 9.47 10.83 8.44
C GLN A 69 9.18 10.80 6.94
N ASP A 70 10.22 10.67 6.11
CA ASP A 70 10.15 10.54 4.66
C ASP A 70 10.86 9.25 4.23
N THR A 71 10.08 8.16 4.14
CA THR A 71 10.60 6.87 3.69
C THR A 71 10.52 6.71 2.18
N SER A 72 10.01 7.72 1.46
CA SER A 72 9.73 7.60 0.03
C SER A 72 10.99 7.52 -0.85
N TYR A 73 12.17 7.83 -0.32
CA TYR A 73 13.44 7.79 -1.07
C TYR A 73 14.52 6.94 -0.43
N PHE A 74 14.15 5.97 0.41
CA PHE A 74 15.13 5.11 1.09
C PHE A 74 16.03 4.34 0.11
N SER A 75 15.53 4.01 -1.09
CA SER A 75 16.27 3.36 -2.18
C SER A 75 17.05 4.32 -3.10
N MET A 76 17.00 5.64 -2.90
CA MET A 76 17.77 6.63 -3.67
C MET A 76 18.80 7.39 -2.82
N THR A 77 18.54 7.55 -1.52
CA THR A 77 19.30 8.45 -0.65
C THR A 77 20.50 7.82 0.03
N SER A 78 20.62 6.49 0.01
CA SER A 78 21.70 5.84 0.75
C SER A 78 22.89 5.51 -0.15
N GLU A 79 24.06 6.00 0.21
CA GLU A 79 25.35 5.41 -0.20
C GLU A 79 25.44 3.91 0.20
N LEU A 80 24.48 3.40 0.99
CA LEU A 80 24.29 1.98 1.33
C LEU A 80 23.77 1.13 0.15
N LEU A 81 23.27 1.75 -0.93
CA LEU A 81 22.62 1.09 -2.09
C LEU A 81 23.54 0.75 -3.27
N LYS A 82 24.86 0.77 -3.09
CA LYS A 82 25.75 0.07 -4.05
C LYS A 82 25.60 -1.44 -3.87
N ILE A 83 24.43 -1.98 -4.22
CA ILE A 83 24.18 -3.41 -4.25
C ILE A 83 23.91 -3.81 -5.70
N ASP A 84 24.95 -4.35 -6.35
CA ASP A 84 24.79 -5.08 -7.60
C ASP A 84 23.99 -6.36 -7.31
N GLY A 85 22.83 -6.49 -7.95
CA GLY A 85 22.07 -7.75 -8.03
C GLY A 85 21.22 -8.16 -6.83
N SER A 86 21.00 -7.32 -5.80
CA SER A 86 20.00 -7.60 -4.75
C SER A 86 18.61 -7.08 -5.09
N ASP A 87 17.60 -7.70 -4.50
CA ASP A 87 16.21 -7.30 -4.57
C ASP A 87 15.96 -5.97 -3.81
N THR A 88 16.12 -4.84 -4.52
CA THR A 88 16.06 -3.48 -3.96
C THR A 88 14.75 -3.17 -3.24
N ILE A 89 13.65 -3.83 -3.63
CA ILE A 89 12.35 -3.63 -2.97
C ILE A 89 12.32 -4.23 -1.57
N LEU A 90 12.96 -5.38 -1.33
CA LEU A 90 13.03 -5.98 0.01
C LEU A 90 13.84 -5.11 0.96
N HIS A 91 14.91 -4.50 0.47
CA HIS A 91 15.67 -3.51 1.23
C HIS A 91 14.76 -2.38 1.69
N GLU A 92 14.04 -1.76 0.76
CA GLU A 92 13.17 -0.63 1.09
C GLU A 92 12.04 -1.01 2.06
N ILE A 93 11.40 -2.17 1.86
CA ILE A 93 10.37 -2.71 2.78
C ILE A 93 10.94 -2.81 4.19
N ILE A 94 12.07 -3.49 4.35
CA ILE A 94 12.65 -3.77 5.67
C ILE A 94 13.14 -2.47 6.31
N SER A 95 13.84 -1.61 5.58
CA SER A 95 14.31 -0.33 6.10
C SER A 95 13.15 0.55 6.56
N ALA A 96 12.10 0.70 5.76
CA ALA A 96 10.93 1.48 6.14
C ALA A 96 10.21 0.88 7.36
N MET A 97 10.08 -0.45 7.43
CA MET A 97 9.51 -1.14 8.59
C MET A 97 10.31 -0.88 9.86
N LEU A 98 11.63 -1.02 9.81
CA LEU A 98 12.50 -0.82 10.98
C LEU A 98 12.63 0.65 11.39
N SER A 99 12.36 1.59 10.47
CA SER A 99 12.32 3.03 10.72
C SER A 99 10.97 3.54 11.25
N SER A 100 9.95 2.69 11.30
CA SER A 100 8.62 3.05 11.80
C SER A 100 8.65 3.59 13.23
N ARG A 101 7.93 4.69 13.47
CA ARG A 101 7.67 5.22 14.82
C ARG A 101 6.57 4.45 15.55
N GLU A 102 5.70 3.79 14.81
CA GLU A 102 4.69 2.90 15.36
C GLU A 102 5.24 1.48 15.40
N LEU A 103 5.05 0.79 16.53
CA LEU A 103 5.56 -0.56 16.72
C LEU A 103 4.72 -1.56 15.93
N MET A 104 5.34 -2.26 14.97
CA MET A 104 4.69 -3.37 14.27
C MET A 104 4.91 -4.67 15.01
N ILE A 105 3.83 -5.31 15.48
CA ILE A 105 3.88 -6.50 16.33
C ILE A 105 3.50 -7.75 15.53
N PHE A 106 4.40 -8.72 15.53
CA PHE A 106 4.23 -10.03 14.92
C PHE A 106 4.22 -11.14 15.98
N PRO A 107 3.37 -12.17 15.84
CA PRO A 107 3.31 -13.25 16.82
C PRO A 107 4.45 -14.27 16.67
N SER A 108 5.22 -14.21 15.57
CA SER A 108 6.40 -15.05 15.34
C SER A 108 7.35 -14.42 14.32
N TYR A 109 8.57 -14.95 14.22
CA TYR A 109 9.50 -14.62 13.15
C TYR A 109 8.93 -14.97 11.77
N GLN A 110 8.23 -16.11 11.65
CA GLN A 110 7.61 -16.56 10.41
C GLN A 110 6.58 -15.54 9.90
N GLU A 111 5.79 -14.94 10.79
CA GLU A 111 4.82 -13.91 10.41
C GLU A 111 5.49 -12.61 9.97
N LEU A 112 6.59 -12.21 10.61
CA LEU A 112 7.37 -11.06 10.15
C LEU A 112 7.89 -11.30 8.72
N ILE A 113 8.43 -12.47 8.43
CA ILE A 113 8.91 -12.83 7.07
C ILE A 113 7.75 -12.88 6.07
N SER A 114 6.65 -13.53 6.43
CA SER A 114 5.44 -13.58 5.60
C SER A 114 4.91 -12.18 5.28
N ALA A 115 4.87 -11.26 6.25
CA ALA A 115 4.46 -9.88 6.04
C ALA A 115 5.37 -9.13 5.07
N ILE A 116 6.70 -9.35 5.14
CA ILE A 116 7.67 -8.79 4.18
C ILE A 116 7.43 -9.34 2.76
N HIS A 117 7.21 -10.65 2.62
CA HIS A 117 6.94 -11.25 1.32
C HIS A 117 5.61 -10.80 0.71
N ILE A 118 4.54 -10.70 1.51
CA ILE A 118 3.25 -10.21 1.05
C ILE A 118 3.39 -8.80 0.49
N ARG A 119 4.13 -7.91 1.19
CA ARG A 119 4.41 -6.55 0.71
C ARG A 119 5.11 -6.54 -0.66
N LYS A 120 6.13 -7.38 -0.83
CA LYS A 120 6.78 -7.57 -2.13
C LYS A 120 5.80 -8.08 -3.20
N ASN A 121 5.01 -9.11 -2.89
CA ASN A 121 4.02 -9.67 -3.81
C ASN A 121 2.98 -8.62 -4.22
N ILE A 122 2.56 -7.74 -3.31
CA ILE A 122 1.67 -6.61 -3.60
C ILE A 122 2.32 -5.64 -4.59
N VAL A 123 3.58 -5.24 -4.35
CA VAL A 123 4.30 -4.33 -5.26
C VAL A 123 4.37 -4.93 -6.66
N GLU A 124 4.80 -6.19 -6.78
CA GLU A 124 4.90 -6.88 -8.06
C GLU A 124 3.54 -7.00 -8.77
N ALA A 125 2.47 -7.27 -8.02
CA ALA A 125 1.13 -7.38 -8.58
C ALA A 125 0.57 -6.01 -9.00
N ALA A 126 0.79 -4.97 -8.20
CA ALA A 126 0.35 -3.61 -8.49
C ALA A 126 1.05 -3.04 -9.74
N GLN A 127 2.36 -3.27 -9.90
CA GLN A 127 3.12 -2.86 -11.09
C GLN A 127 2.60 -3.49 -12.39
N LYS A 128 2.06 -4.70 -12.30
CA LYS A 128 1.51 -5.44 -13.45
C LYS A 128 0.04 -5.13 -13.70
N THR A 129 -0.62 -4.42 -12.79
CA THR A 129 -2.07 -4.22 -12.86
C THR A 129 -2.41 -3.15 -13.91
N ARG A 130 -3.38 -3.45 -14.77
CA ARG A 130 -3.88 -2.53 -15.80
C ARG A 130 -5.39 -2.64 -15.91
N LEU A 131 -6.07 -1.50 -15.86
CA LEU A 131 -7.53 -1.39 -15.90
C LEU A 131 -7.96 -0.47 -17.04
N SER A 132 -9.20 -0.65 -17.48
CA SER A 132 -9.88 0.33 -18.33
C SER A 132 -10.68 1.27 -17.43
N PHE A 133 -10.64 2.56 -17.72
CA PHE A 133 -11.49 3.52 -17.01
C PHE A 133 -12.94 3.34 -17.46
N ALA A 134 -13.82 3.09 -16.50
CA ALA A 134 -15.27 3.21 -16.68
C ALA A 134 -15.92 3.35 -15.30
N THR A 135 -16.87 4.27 -15.18
CA THR A 135 -17.58 4.56 -13.92
C THR A 135 -18.77 3.63 -13.69
N THR A 136 -19.33 3.03 -14.75
CA THR A 136 -20.59 2.27 -14.70
C THR A 136 -20.47 0.77 -14.97
N SER A 137 -19.34 0.30 -15.52
CA SER A 137 -19.13 -1.12 -15.86
C SER A 137 -18.17 -1.84 -14.91
N ALA A 138 -18.55 -3.05 -14.53
CA ALA A 138 -17.73 -3.96 -13.73
C ALA A 138 -17.50 -5.27 -14.50
N GLU A 139 -16.34 -5.42 -15.13
CA GLU A 139 -16.04 -6.53 -16.02
C GLU A 139 -14.97 -7.47 -15.45
N ARG A 140 -15.00 -8.72 -15.89
CA ARG A 140 -13.94 -9.73 -15.67
C ARG A 140 -13.92 -10.72 -16.85
N PRO A 141 -12.83 -11.47 -17.03
CA PRO A 141 -12.78 -12.54 -18.03
C PRO A 141 -13.86 -13.60 -17.78
N LYS A 142 -14.78 -13.79 -18.74
CA LYS A 142 -15.92 -14.72 -18.61
C LYS A 142 -15.51 -16.19 -18.48
N ASP A 143 -14.34 -16.56 -19.01
CA ASP A 143 -13.80 -17.93 -18.90
C ASP A 143 -13.23 -18.23 -17.50
N TYR A 144 -13.24 -17.25 -16.58
CA TYR A 144 -12.66 -17.37 -15.24
C TYR A 144 -13.65 -16.97 -14.14
N TRP A 145 -14.62 -16.12 -14.46
CA TRP A 145 -15.52 -15.49 -13.49
C TRP A 145 -16.98 -15.59 -13.92
N THR A 146 -17.86 -15.74 -12.93
CA THR A 146 -19.31 -15.55 -13.08
C THR A 146 -19.80 -14.45 -12.13
N TYR A 147 -21.00 -13.93 -12.36
CA TYR A 147 -21.61 -12.90 -11.54
C TYR A 147 -23.04 -13.28 -11.15
N ASP A 148 -23.34 -13.16 -9.87
CA ASP A 148 -24.69 -13.21 -9.32
C ASP A 148 -24.89 -12.04 -8.35
N GLY A 149 -26.09 -11.49 -8.29
CA GLY A 149 -26.38 -10.31 -7.46
C GLY A 149 -26.18 -10.55 -5.96
N ASN A 150 -26.34 -11.78 -5.49
CA ASN A 150 -26.20 -12.15 -4.08
C ASN A 150 -24.76 -12.51 -3.73
N THR A 151 -24.07 -13.24 -4.60
CA THR A 151 -22.71 -13.75 -4.32
C THR A 151 -21.59 -12.87 -4.91
N GLY A 152 -21.93 -11.92 -5.78
CA GLY A 152 -20.97 -11.10 -6.50
C GLY A 152 -20.16 -11.90 -7.54
N PHE A 153 -18.94 -11.44 -7.82
CA PHE A 153 -18.04 -12.09 -8.78
C PHE A 153 -17.32 -13.29 -8.18
N THR A 154 -17.74 -14.49 -8.54
CA THR A 154 -17.14 -15.74 -8.09
C THR A 154 -16.30 -16.39 -9.19
N ILE A 155 -15.33 -17.22 -8.80
CA ILE A 155 -14.46 -17.94 -9.73
C ILE A 155 -15.08 -19.27 -10.14
N LEU A 156 -14.86 -19.68 -11.39
CA LEU A 156 -15.37 -20.97 -11.87
C LEU A 156 -14.71 -22.16 -11.14
N PRO A 157 -15.42 -23.31 -10.98
CA PRO A 157 -14.93 -24.44 -10.18
C PRO A 157 -13.54 -24.97 -10.55
N GLU A 158 -13.22 -25.03 -11.85
CA GLU A 158 -11.94 -25.55 -12.35
C GLU A 158 -10.81 -24.51 -12.38
N VAL A 159 -11.11 -23.27 -11.97
CA VAL A 159 -10.19 -22.14 -12.08
C VAL A 159 -9.59 -21.83 -10.70
N SER A 160 -8.26 -21.80 -10.62
CA SER A 160 -7.59 -21.39 -9.40
C SER A 160 -7.71 -19.87 -9.19
N LEU A 161 -7.90 -19.47 -7.94
CA LEU A 161 -8.07 -18.09 -7.51
C LEU A 161 -6.94 -17.19 -8.01
N LYS A 162 -5.69 -17.63 -7.87
CA LYS A 162 -4.51 -16.89 -8.38
C LYS A 162 -4.60 -16.63 -9.88
N THR A 163 -5.03 -17.62 -10.67
CA THR A 163 -5.12 -17.50 -12.12
C THR A 163 -6.24 -16.55 -12.51
N ALA A 164 -7.42 -16.69 -11.90
CA ALA A 164 -8.54 -15.79 -12.10
C ALA A 164 -8.18 -14.33 -11.79
N LEU A 165 -7.51 -14.09 -10.65
CA LEU A 165 -7.07 -12.77 -10.23
C LEU A 165 -6.04 -12.18 -11.20
N LYS A 166 -4.99 -12.93 -11.54
CA LYS A 166 -4.00 -12.48 -12.53
C LYS A 166 -4.65 -12.13 -13.87
N LYS A 167 -5.61 -12.92 -14.33
CA LYS A 167 -6.30 -12.63 -15.60
C LYS A 167 -7.21 -11.39 -15.51
N ALA A 168 -7.80 -11.12 -14.36
CA ALA A 168 -8.60 -9.92 -14.16
C ALA A 168 -7.76 -8.65 -13.99
N THR A 169 -6.62 -8.72 -13.30
CA THR A 169 -5.82 -7.53 -12.96
C THR A 169 -4.62 -7.31 -13.88
N GLN A 170 -4.04 -8.36 -14.46
CA GLN A 170 -2.81 -8.33 -15.25
C GLN A 170 -3.04 -8.86 -16.68
N PRO A 171 -4.01 -8.30 -17.44
CA PRO A 171 -4.23 -8.70 -18.82
C PRO A 171 -2.98 -8.43 -19.66
N SER A 172 -2.68 -9.34 -20.59
CA SER A 172 -1.54 -9.18 -21.49
C SER A 172 -1.65 -7.89 -22.32
N LEU A 173 -0.53 -7.41 -22.88
CA LEU A 173 -0.52 -6.19 -23.69
C LEU A 173 -1.42 -6.28 -24.94
N LEU A 174 -1.75 -7.50 -25.39
CA LEU A 174 -2.62 -7.76 -26.54
C LEU A 174 -4.11 -7.84 -26.15
N GLU A 175 -4.41 -8.06 -24.87
CA GLU A 175 -5.78 -8.15 -24.35
C GLU A 175 -6.27 -6.75 -23.95
N GLN A 176 -7.57 -6.47 -24.15
CA GLN A 176 -8.18 -5.28 -23.59
C GLN A 176 -8.26 -5.40 -22.05
N PRO A 177 -7.94 -4.34 -21.29
CA PRO A 177 -8.17 -4.33 -19.85
C PRO A 177 -9.65 -4.44 -19.50
N TYR A 178 -9.91 -4.96 -18.31
CA TYR A 178 -11.25 -4.97 -17.74
C TYR A 178 -11.51 -3.68 -16.95
N SER A 179 -12.78 -3.28 -16.88
CA SER A 179 -13.18 -2.12 -16.08
C SER A 179 -13.67 -2.51 -14.70
N PHE A 180 -13.09 -1.93 -13.65
CA PHE A 180 -13.63 -1.91 -12.29
C PHE A 180 -12.91 -0.86 -11.46
N SER A 181 -13.52 -0.45 -10.35
CA SER A 181 -13.00 0.63 -9.52
C SER A 181 -11.59 0.35 -8.98
N CYS A 182 -10.85 1.43 -8.71
CA CYS A 182 -9.53 1.36 -8.07
C CYS A 182 -9.60 0.65 -6.71
N TRP A 183 -10.67 0.88 -5.93
CA TRP A 183 -10.92 0.14 -4.68
C TRP A 183 -10.89 -1.37 -4.94
N ARG A 184 -11.72 -1.85 -5.87
CA ARG A 184 -11.82 -3.29 -6.17
C ARG A 184 -10.52 -3.87 -6.69
N ALA A 185 -9.77 -3.09 -7.48
CA ALA A 185 -8.45 -3.50 -7.92
C ALA A 185 -7.50 -3.74 -6.74
N THR A 186 -7.54 -2.87 -5.72
CA THR A 186 -6.71 -3.09 -4.52
C THR A 186 -7.08 -4.36 -3.75
N GLU A 187 -8.38 -4.70 -3.67
CA GLU A 187 -8.83 -5.95 -3.04
C GLU A 187 -8.27 -7.17 -3.78
N TYR A 188 -8.33 -7.17 -5.11
CA TYR A 188 -7.78 -8.26 -5.93
C TYR A 188 -6.26 -8.38 -5.86
N ILE A 189 -5.54 -7.25 -5.78
CA ILE A 189 -4.09 -7.24 -5.60
C ILE A 189 -3.71 -7.83 -4.23
N PHE A 190 -4.37 -7.39 -3.15
CA PHE A 190 -4.17 -7.98 -1.82
C PHE A 190 -4.46 -9.48 -1.82
N LEU A 191 -5.58 -9.88 -2.40
CA LEU A 191 -5.99 -11.28 -2.46
C LEU A 191 -5.01 -12.14 -3.27
N LEU A 192 -4.46 -11.61 -4.35
CA LEU A 192 -3.45 -12.31 -5.15
C LEU A 192 -2.16 -12.50 -4.35
N ALA A 193 -1.67 -11.44 -3.69
CA ALA A 193 -0.48 -11.50 -2.87
C ALA A 193 -0.62 -12.48 -1.68
N LEU A 194 -1.80 -12.47 -1.05
CA LEU A 194 -2.19 -13.45 -0.04
C LEU A 194 -2.13 -14.88 -0.59
N ALA A 195 -2.82 -15.14 -1.71
CA ALA A 195 -2.88 -16.46 -2.29
C ALA A 195 -1.50 -17.00 -2.72
N GLN A 196 -0.56 -16.12 -3.09
CA GLN A 196 0.82 -16.49 -3.38
C GLN A 196 1.60 -16.90 -2.12
N GLU A 197 1.54 -16.11 -1.04
CA GLU A 197 2.27 -16.43 0.19
C GLU A 197 1.70 -17.65 0.93
N LEU A 198 0.38 -17.83 0.88
CA LEU A 198 -0.30 -18.95 1.54
C LEU A 198 0.11 -20.33 0.99
N GLU A 199 0.64 -20.42 -0.23
CA GLU A 199 1.15 -21.69 -0.78
C GLU A 199 2.24 -22.31 0.07
N THR A 200 3.06 -21.47 0.70
CA THR A 200 4.19 -21.89 1.51
C THR A 200 3.87 -21.83 3.00
N CYS A 201 3.20 -20.78 3.48
CA CYS A 201 3.07 -20.54 4.92
C CYS A 201 1.78 -21.13 5.54
N ASN A 202 0.72 -21.32 4.75
CA ASN A 202 -0.56 -21.86 5.24
C ASN A 202 -1.48 -22.41 4.11
N PRO A 203 -1.18 -23.61 3.56
CA PRO A 203 -1.94 -24.19 2.45
C PRO A 203 -3.40 -24.55 2.79
N GLN A 204 -3.74 -24.64 4.08
CA GLN A 204 -5.11 -24.88 4.52
C GLN A 204 -5.95 -23.61 4.35
N LEU A 205 -5.44 -22.46 4.77
CA LEU A 205 -6.10 -21.17 4.57
C LEU A 205 -6.23 -20.81 3.09
N LEU A 206 -5.26 -21.18 2.24
CA LEU A 206 -5.38 -21.05 0.78
C LEU A 206 -6.61 -21.80 0.22
N ARG A 207 -6.85 -23.02 0.69
CA ARG A 207 -8.03 -23.82 0.27
C ARG A 207 -9.33 -23.16 0.73
N SER A 208 -9.38 -22.64 1.95
CA SER A 208 -10.54 -21.89 2.43
C SER A 208 -10.80 -20.63 1.58
N LEU A 209 -9.74 -19.92 1.20
CA LEU A 209 -9.82 -18.73 0.35
C LEU A 209 -10.34 -19.06 -1.05
N GLN A 210 -9.87 -20.15 -1.64
CA GLN A 210 -10.35 -20.69 -2.92
C GLN A 210 -11.85 -21.01 -2.83
N ASN A 211 -12.26 -21.79 -1.83
CA ASN A 211 -13.66 -22.20 -1.64
C ASN A 211 -14.57 -20.98 -1.43
N GLN A 212 -14.12 -20.01 -0.63
CA GLN A 212 -14.84 -18.76 -0.42
C GLN A 212 -15.11 -18.08 -1.75
N TRP A 213 -14.09 -17.86 -2.60
CA TRP A 213 -14.29 -17.14 -3.86
C TRP A 213 -15.03 -17.93 -4.94
N GLN A 214 -15.13 -19.26 -4.82
CA GLN A 214 -16.01 -20.07 -5.66
C GLN A 214 -17.48 -19.92 -5.28
N GLN A 215 -17.77 -19.55 -4.03
CA GLN A 215 -19.12 -19.51 -3.48
C GLN A 215 -19.65 -18.08 -3.33
N CYS A 216 -18.87 -17.17 -2.75
CA CYS A 216 -19.26 -15.80 -2.49
C CYS A 216 -18.06 -14.86 -2.38
N ALA A 217 -18.07 -13.78 -3.15
CA ALA A 217 -17.03 -12.76 -3.11
C ALA A 217 -17.12 -11.92 -1.84
N ILE A 218 -15.98 -11.70 -1.19
CA ILE A 218 -15.86 -10.73 -0.10
C ILE A 218 -15.45 -9.38 -0.72
N LYS A 219 -16.16 -8.30 -0.35
CA LYS A 219 -15.95 -6.95 -0.92
C LYS A 219 -16.13 -5.85 0.12
N SER A 220 -15.59 -4.68 -0.17
CA SER A 220 -15.78 -3.43 0.57
C SER A 220 -15.44 -3.64 2.05
N ASP A 221 -16.29 -3.21 2.98
CA ASP A 221 -16.02 -3.30 4.42
C ASP A 221 -15.82 -4.73 4.90
N ALA A 222 -16.53 -5.71 4.33
CA ALA A 222 -16.31 -7.11 4.67
C ALA A 222 -14.88 -7.56 4.30
N PHE A 223 -14.32 -7.03 3.20
CA PHE A 223 -12.94 -7.32 2.81
C PHE A 223 -11.94 -6.65 3.76
N ASN A 224 -12.14 -5.36 4.05
CA ASN A 224 -11.32 -4.62 5.00
C ASN A 224 -11.29 -5.33 6.36
N ASN A 225 -12.46 -5.74 6.87
CA ASN A 225 -12.62 -6.41 8.16
C ASN A 225 -12.03 -7.81 8.20
N ALA A 226 -12.04 -8.55 7.08
CA ALA A 226 -11.51 -9.89 7.00
C ALA A 226 -9.98 -9.93 6.87
N PHE A 227 -9.41 -9.04 6.04
CA PHE A 227 -8.03 -9.20 5.55
C PHE A 227 -7.05 -8.11 5.97
N LEU A 228 -7.54 -6.93 6.35
CA LEU A 228 -6.68 -5.75 6.41
C LEU A 228 -6.49 -5.21 7.83
N SER A 229 -5.35 -4.58 8.03
CA SER A 229 -4.95 -3.85 9.22
C SER A 229 -4.38 -2.49 8.82
N HIS A 230 -4.26 -1.59 9.79
CA HIS A 230 -3.86 -0.21 9.57
C HIS A 230 -2.67 0.16 10.44
N LEU A 231 -1.77 0.95 9.90
CA LEU A 231 -0.67 1.59 10.62
C LEU A 231 -0.98 3.09 10.70
N GLY A 232 -0.95 3.67 11.89
CA GLY A 232 -1.41 5.04 12.16
C GLY A 232 -2.90 5.14 12.46
N SER A 233 -3.33 6.30 12.96
CA SER A 233 -4.74 6.65 13.21
C SER A 233 -4.95 8.16 13.12
N ALA A 234 -6.19 8.65 13.23
CA ALA A 234 -6.44 10.09 13.29
C ALA A 234 -5.80 10.76 14.52
N GLU A 235 -5.72 10.04 15.65
CA GLU A 235 -5.13 10.51 16.90
C GLU A 235 -3.59 10.40 16.90
N SER A 236 -3.03 9.45 16.17
CA SER A 236 -1.58 9.26 15.96
C SER A 236 -1.29 9.07 14.47
N PRO A 237 -1.37 10.14 13.66
CA PRO A 237 -1.20 10.04 12.22
C PRO A 237 0.24 9.70 11.88
N LEU A 238 0.43 8.89 10.85
CA LEU A 238 1.75 8.69 10.28
C LEU A 238 2.24 9.98 9.63
N PRO A 239 3.57 10.22 9.57
CA PRO A 239 4.10 11.32 8.80
C PRO A 239 3.62 11.27 7.35
N ALA A 240 3.38 12.44 6.74
CA ALA A 240 2.77 12.53 5.41
C ALA A 240 3.54 11.74 4.34
N LYS A 241 4.86 11.59 4.50
CA LYS A 241 5.74 10.90 3.57
C LYS A 241 6.25 9.54 4.07
N PHE A 242 5.60 9.00 5.10
CA PHE A 242 5.89 7.66 5.58
C PHE A 242 5.05 6.63 4.82
N TYR A 243 5.74 5.78 4.06
CA TYR A 243 5.21 4.69 3.26
C TYR A 243 6.14 3.48 3.32
N ILE A 244 5.58 2.29 3.44
CA ILE A 244 6.29 1.02 3.30
C ILE A 244 5.82 0.40 1.99
N PRO A 245 6.71 -0.05 1.08
CA PRO A 245 6.24 -0.65 -0.16
C PRO A 245 5.24 -1.77 0.08
N GLY A 246 4.20 -1.80 -0.76
CA GLY A 246 3.02 -2.64 -0.58
C GLY A 246 1.92 -2.05 0.31
N ASP A 247 2.11 -0.88 0.92
CA ASP A 247 1.02 -0.15 1.59
C ASP A 247 -0.03 0.28 0.56
N ARG A 248 -1.31 0.01 0.84
CA ARG A 248 -2.42 0.70 0.18
C ARG A 248 -2.60 2.08 0.82
N VAL A 249 -2.69 3.09 -0.02
CA VAL A 249 -2.80 4.50 0.34
C VAL A 249 -4.07 5.07 -0.27
N TRP A 250 -4.78 5.89 0.50
CA TRP A 250 -5.87 6.72 0.00
C TRP A 250 -5.37 8.15 -0.15
N PHE A 251 -5.56 8.72 -1.33
CA PHE A 251 -5.41 10.16 -1.54
C PHE A 251 -6.80 10.77 -1.71
N ARG A 252 -7.27 11.53 -0.72
CA ARG A 252 -8.61 12.14 -0.76
C ARG A 252 -8.65 13.33 -1.73
N ASN A 253 -9.75 13.52 -2.44
CA ASN A 253 -10.04 14.80 -3.09
C ASN A 253 -10.59 15.81 -2.04
N PRO A 254 -9.87 16.89 -1.70
CA PRO A 254 -10.32 17.85 -0.70
C PRO A 254 -11.26 18.93 -1.25
N ASP A 255 -11.61 18.90 -2.54
CA ASP A 255 -12.54 19.85 -3.14
C ASP A 255 -13.95 19.24 -3.20
N PRO A 256 -14.98 19.87 -2.57
CA PRO A 256 -16.29 19.25 -2.43
C PRO A 256 -17.05 19.06 -3.74
N LEU A 257 -16.86 19.96 -4.72
CA LEU A 257 -17.59 19.87 -6.00
C LEU A 257 -17.05 18.74 -6.87
N SER A 258 -15.73 18.66 -7.03
CA SER A 258 -15.12 17.59 -7.81
C SER A 258 -15.14 16.24 -7.08
N ALA A 259 -15.18 16.24 -5.75
CA ALA A 259 -15.33 15.00 -4.97
C ALA A 259 -16.73 14.38 -5.06
N ASP A 260 -17.75 15.15 -5.47
CA ASP A 260 -19.12 14.63 -5.68
C ASP A 260 -19.25 13.91 -7.04
N VAL A 261 -18.27 14.07 -7.94
CA VAL A 261 -18.25 13.35 -9.21
C VAL A 261 -17.82 11.90 -8.97
N THR A 262 -18.65 10.95 -9.43
CA THR A 262 -18.40 9.51 -9.24
C THR A 262 -17.04 9.10 -9.80
N GLY A 263 -16.20 8.52 -8.93
CA GLY A 263 -14.83 8.09 -9.28
C GLY A 263 -13.73 9.12 -9.00
N TYR A 264 -14.10 10.33 -8.54
CA TYR A 264 -13.18 11.43 -8.22
C TYR A 264 -13.25 11.85 -6.74
N GLU A 265 -13.82 11.00 -5.88
CA GLU A 265 -13.83 11.16 -4.42
C GLU A 265 -12.39 11.13 -3.84
N GLY A 266 -11.49 10.48 -4.59
CA GLY A 266 -10.08 10.33 -4.29
C GLY A 266 -9.50 9.16 -5.07
N SER A 267 -8.29 8.73 -4.70
CA SER A 267 -7.59 7.67 -5.42
C SER A 267 -6.93 6.68 -4.46
N PHE A 268 -7.33 5.41 -4.57
CA PHE A 268 -6.60 4.30 -3.96
C PHE A 268 -5.42 3.91 -4.84
N VAL A 269 -4.23 3.83 -4.24
CA VAL A 269 -3.00 3.39 -4.91
C VAL A 269 -2.18 2.51 -3.98
N PHE A 270 -1.21 1.78 -4.52
CA PHE A 270 -0.15 1.15 -3.74
C PHE A 270 1.14 1.94 -3.83
N TYR A 271 1.85 2.06 -2.71
CA TYR A 271 3.23 2.51 -2.74
C TYR A 271 4.13 1.40 -3.29
N LEU A 272 4.83 1.68 -4.40
CA LEU A 272 5.64 0.73 -5.15
C LEU A 272 7.10 0.69 -4.71
N GLY A 273 7.50 1.61 -3.84
CA GLY A 273 8.91 1.90 -3.54
C GLY A 273 9.47 3.01 -4.43
N ASN A 274 10.66 3.51 -4.08
CA ASN A 274 11.39 4.52 -4.83
C ASN A 274 10.59 5.81 -5.13
N GLY A 275 9.68 6.19 -4.23
CA GLY A 275 8.88 7.40 -4.36
C GLY A 275 7.71 7.27 -5.33
N LEU A 276 7.43 6.05 -5.80
CA LEU A 276 6.44 5.76 -6.82
C LEU A 276 5.17 5.13 -6.25
N PHE A 277 4.04 5.45 -6.88
CA PHE A 277 2.72 4.93 -6.58
C PHE A 277 2.08 4.36 -7.84
N SER A 278 1.28 3.30 -7.69
CA SER A 278 0.63 2.64 -8.81
C SER A 278 -0.32 3.57 -9.57
N ASN A 279 -0.28 3.52 -10.89
CA ASN A 279 -1.28 4.10 -11.77
C ASN A 279 -1.96 2.98 -12.58
N PHE A 280 -3.18 2.59 -12.23
CA PHE A 280 -3.83 1.44 -12.86
C PHE A 280 -4.28 1.69 -14.30
N TRP A 281 -4.46 2.95 -14.69
CA TRP A 281 -4.90 3.33 -16.04
C TRP A 281 -3.72 3.57 -16.98
N LYS A 282 -2.59 4.06 -16.45
CA LYS A 282 -1.32 4.22 -17.17
C LYS A 282 -0.21 3.48 -16.42
N LYS A 283 -0.21 2.13 -16.45
CA LYS A 283 0.71 1.29 -15.64
C LYS A 283 2.19 1.64 -15.80
N ASP A 284 2.60 2.09 -16.99
CA ASP A 284 3.98 2.44 -17.31
C ASP A 284 4.34 3.90 -16.93
N GLN A 285 3.38 4.63 -16.35
CA GLN A 285 3.52 6.00 -15.84
C GLN A 285 3.06 6.04 -14.38
N PRO A 286 3.80 5.41 -13.44
CA PRO A 286 3.49 5.49 -12.02
C PRO A 286 3.56 6.93 -11.54
N PHE A 287 2.74 7.26 -10.54
CA PHE A 287 2.76 8.59 -9.95
C PHE A 287 3.94 8.74 -8.99
N THR A 288 4.47 9.96 -8.90
CA THR A 288 5.17 10.41 -7.69
C THR A 288 4.14 10.98 -6.70
N LEU A 289 4.53 11.17 -5.43
CA LEU A 289 3.68 11.85 -4.46
C LEU A 289 3.26 13.25 -4.97
N THR A 290 4.22 14.00 -5.53
CA THR A 290 3.98 15.32 -6.07
C THR A 290 3.01 15.30 -7.24
N SER A 291 3.22 14.44 -8.23
CA SER A 291 2.33 14.37 -9.40
C SER A 291 0.92 13.93 -8.99
N LYS A 292 0.78 13.03 -8.00
CA LYS A 292 -0.53 12.60 -7.51
C LYS A 292 -1.29 13.73 -6.80
N CYS A 293 -0.60 14.49 -5.95
CA CYS A 293 -1.17 15.68 -5.31
C CYS A 293 -1.63 16.71 -6.34
N VAL A 294 -0.84 16.95 -7.39
CA VAL A 294 -1.16 17.93 -8.44
C VAL A 294 -2.32 17.45 -9.32
N GLU A 295 -2.36 16.17 -9.68
CA GLU A 295 -3.48 15.57 -10.43
C GLU A 295 -4.81 15.75 -9.69
N ILE A 296 -4.89 15.32 -8.42
CA ILE A 296 -6.13 15.44 -7.63
C ILE A 296 -6.51 16.91 -7.43
N TYR A 297 -5.54 17.81 -7.26
CA TYR A 297 -5.82 19.24 -7.13
C TYR A 297 -6.57 19.75 -8.35
N HIS A 298 -6.17 19.34 -9.56
CA HIS A 298 -6.72 19.84 -10.81
C HIS A 298 -8.03 19.18 -11.25
N TRP A 299 -8.54 18.17 -10.53
CA TRP A 299 -9.90 17.67 -10.77
C TRP A 299 -10.96 18.78 -10.63
N ARG A 300 -10.75 19.75 -9.73
CA ARG A 300 -11.66 20.91 -9.61
C ARG A 300 -11.65 21.83 -10.82
N ASP A 301 -10.52 21.91 -11.53
CA ASP A 301 -10.34 22.81 -12.67
C ASP A 301 -10.93 22.21 -13.96
N ALA A 302 -11.24 20.92 -13.93
CA ALA A 302 -11.74 20.14 -15.06
C ALA A 302 -13.22 19.75 -14.92
N LEU A 303 -13.95 20.38 -13.98
CA LEU A 303 -15.39 20.21 -13.83
C LEU A 303 -16.14 20.77 -15.05
N VAL A 304 -16.82 19.90 -15.78
CA VAL A 304 -17.68 20.25 -16.91
C VAL A 304 -19.04 19.56 -16.76
N HIS A 305 -20.05 20.02 -17.51
CA HIS A 305 -21.34 19.32 -17.56
C HIS A 305 -21.33 18.31 -18.71
N ASP A 306 -21.99 17.17 -18.51
CA ASP A 306 -22.27 16.23 -19.59
C ASP A 306 -23.53 16.61 -20.39
N SER A 307 -23.97 15.72 -21.29
CA SER A 307 -25.16 15.95 -22.12
C SER A 307 -26.47 15.95 -21.33
N ASP A 308 -26.50 15.31 -20.17
CA ASP A 308 -27.67 15.20 -19.29
C ASP A 308 -27.69 16.33 -18.22
N GLY A 309 -26.59 17.09 -18.14
CA GLY A 309 -26.44 18.23 -17.24
C GLY A 309 -25.80 17.87 -15.89
N ASP A 310 -25.29 16.65 -15.75
CA ASP A 310 -24.56 16.20 -14.57
C ASP A 310 -23.08 16.61 -14.64
N PHE A 311 -22.42 16.73 -13.49
CA PHE A 311 -20.98 17.03 -13.45
C PHE A 311 -20.15 15.83 -13.86
N GLN A 312 -19.15 16.08 -14.71
CA GLN A 312 -18.09 15.14 -15.06
C GLN A 312 -16.73 15.85 -15.02
N ILE A 313 -15.65 15.06 -14.99
CA ILE A 313 -14.28 15.58 -15.06
C ILE A 313 -13.73 15.33 -16.47
N ASP A 314 -13.26 16.38 -17.13
CA ASP A 314 -12.55 16.27 -18.40
C ASP A 314 -11.06 15.97 -18.17
N GLU A 315 -10.67 14.71 -18.34
CA GLU A 315 -9.29 14.24 -18.16
C GLU A 315 -8.26 14.97 -19.05
N ALA A 316 -8.66 15.49 -20.23
CA ALA A 316 -7.73 16.24 -21.07
C ALA A 316 -7.36 17.59 -20.44
N ILE A 317 -8.32 18.24 -19.78
CA ILE A 317 -8.09 19.47 -19.01
C ILE A 317 -7.20 19.16 -17.79
N VAL A 318 -7.46 18.04 -17.09
CA VAL A 318 -6.61 17.61 -15.96
C VAL A 318 -5.17 17.43 -16.41
N GLU A 319 -4.93 16.70 -17.52
CA GLU A 319 -3.60 16.47 -18.06
C GLU A 319 -2.87 17.77 -18.41
N GLU A 320 -3.55 18.70 -19.09
CA GLU A 320 -2.98 20.01 -19.44
C GLU A 320 -2.61 20.81 -18.18
N CYS A 321 -3.52 20.90 -17.20
CA CYS A 321 -3.27 21.62 -15.95
C CYS A 321 -2.11 21.00 -15.15
N VAL A 322 -2.03 19.67 -15.10
CA VAL A 322 -0.94 18.94 -14.44
C VAL A 322 0.40 19.27 -15.10
N GLU A 323 0.49 19.20 -16.43
CA GLU A 323 1.73 19.53 -17.16
C GLU A 323 2.15 20.97 -16.90
N GLN A 324 1.22 21.92 -17.01
CA GLN A 324 1.49 23.34 -16.76
C GLN A 324 1.98 23.58 -15.33
N THR A 325 1.33 22.99 -14.33
CA THR A 325 1.71 23.18 -12.92
C THR A 325 3.06 22.54 -12.61
N LEU A 326 3.32 21.32 -13.09
CA LEU A 326 4.59 20.62 -12.85
C LEU A 326 5.78 21.28 -13.55
N SER A 327 5.54 22.01 -14.65
CA SER A 327 6.57 22.80 -15.33
C SER A 327 6.98 24.08 -14.56
N ASP A 328 6.18 24.52 -13.57
CA ASP A 328 6.39 25.73 -12.78
C ASP A 328 6.59 25.37 -11.28
N PRO A 329 7.83 25.46 -10.76
CA PRO A 329 8.13 25.13 -9.37
C PRO A 329 7.33 25.95 -8.34
N VAL A 330 6.99 27.20 -8.67
CA VAL A 330 6.24 28.09 -7.76
C VAL A 330 4.78 27.66 -7.69
N LYS A 331 4.17 27.31 -8.84
CA LYS A 331 2.80 26.75 -8.86
C LYS A 331 2.76 25.40 -8.17
N THR A 332 3.72 24.51 -8.46
CA THR A 332 3.83 23.21 -7.80
C THR A 332 3.90 23.38 -6.28
N GLN A 333 4.74 24.28 -5.77
CA GLN A 333 4.85 24.50 -4.32
C GLN A 333 3.55 25.02 -3.69
N LYS A 334 2.81 25.89 -4.38
CA LYS A 334 1.50 26.37 -3.91
C LYS A 334 0.48 25.25 -3.79
N VAL A 335 0.40 24.37 -4.79
CA VAL A 335 -0.49 23.19 -4.76
C VAL A 335 -0.10 22.26 -3.61
N LEU A 336 1.19 21.93 -3.48
CA LEU A 336 1.67 21.05 -2.42
C LEU A 336 1.43 21.60 -1.01
N ALA A 337 1.48 22.92 -0.80
CA ALA A 337 1.21 23.55 0.50
C ALA A 337 -0.23 23.30 1.01
N VAL A 338 -1.16 22.94 0.11
CA VAL A 338 -2.52 22.53 0.44
C VAL A 338 -2.61 21.01 0.47
N MET A 339 -2.22 20.36 -0.63
CA MET A 339 -2.48 18.93 -0.84
C MET A 339 -1.72 18.03 0.13
N MET A 340 -0.53 18.42 0.59
CA MET A 340 0.28 17.62 1.52
C MET A 340 -0.21 17.64 2.97
N ARG A 341 -1.29 18.38 3.28
CA ARG A 341 -1.90 18.34 4.61
C ARG A 341 -2.62 17.00 4.83
N MET A 342 -2.77 16.63 6.09
CA MET A 342 -3.67 15.53 6.44
C MET A 342 -5.08 15.86 5.97
N ARG A 343 -5.79 14.84 5.48
CA ARG A 343 -7.19 14.99 5.11
C ARG A 343 -8.04 15.35 6.32
N ASP A 344 -9.12 16.09 6.06
CA ASP A 344 -10.19 16.24 7.04
C ASP A 344 -10.91 14.90 7.26
N PRO A 345 -11.68 14.76 8.37
CA PRO A 345 -12.59 13.65 8.57
C PRO A 345 -13.54 13.44 7.39
N ASP A 346 -14.15 12.26 7.35
CA ASP A 346 -15.14 11.95 6.32
C ASP A 346 -16.29 12.98 6.37
N ASP A 347 -16.81 13.35 5.21
CA ASP A 347 -17.85 14.38 5.00
C ASP A 347 -17.47 15.83 5.41
N VAL A 348 -16.22 16.09 5.80
CA VAL A 348 -15.72 17.44 6.15
C VAL A 348 -14.82 17.99 5.03
N PHE A 349 -15.08 19.20 4.56
CA PHE A 349 -14.29 19.87 3.51
C PHE A 349 -13.90 21.28 3.99
N GLU A 350 -12.90 21.37 4.87
CA GLU A 350 -12.47 22.64 5.45
C GLU A 350 -11.07 23.06 4.94
N SER A 351 -10.03 22.50 5.54
CA SER A 351 -8.65 22.94 5.29
C SER A 351 -7.65 21.80 5.13
N GLY A 352 -8.15 20.56 5.18
CA GLY A 352 -7.41 19.34 4.98
C GLY A 352 -6.91 19.18 3.56
N GLY A 353 -5.90 18.33 3.42
CA GLY A 353 -5.30 17.98 2.14
C GLY A 353 -5.77 16.61 1.66
N CYS A 354 -4.93 15.97 0.84
CA CYS A 354 -5.23 14.65 0.29
C CYS A 354 -4.60 13.51 1.11
N ILE A 355 -3.70 13.79 2.05
CA ILE A 355 -2.92 12.75 2.72
C ILE A 355 -3.73 12.06 3.79
N ASP A 356 -3.88 10.74 3.68
CA ASP A 356 -4.52 9.94 4.72
C ASP A 356 -3.61 9.76 5.95
N PHE A 357 -4.21 9.65 7.13
CA PHE A 357 -3.52 9.49 8.42
C PHE A 357 -2.94 8.08 8.63
N GLN A 358 -3.42 7.08 7.89
CA GLN A 358 -3.05 5.68 8.04
C GLN A 358 -2.56 5.04 6.73
N ARG A 359 -1.90 3.89 6.84
CA ARG A 359 -1.51 3.02 5.71
C ARG A 359 -2.10 1.64 5.92
N THR A 360 -2.68 1.06 4.88
CA THR A 360 -3.34 -0.24 4.98
C THR A 360 -2.42 -1.36 4.51
N TYR A 361 -2.37 -2.44 5.29
CA TYR A 361 -1.58 -3.64 5.01
C TYR A 361 -2.36 -4.91 5.37
N VAL A 362 -1.78 -6.06 5.05
CA VAL A 362 -2.42 -7.38 5.22
C VAL A 362 -2.18 -7.93 6.62
N ARG A 363 -3.20 -8.57 7.18
CA ARG A 363 -3.17 -9.30 8.44
C ARG A 363 -2.23 -10.51 8.43
N ASN A 364 -1.97 -11.06 9.62
CA ASN A 364 -1.15 -12.25 9.80
C ASN A 364 -1.82 -13.49 9.18
N ILE A 365 -1.04 -14.38 8.57
CA ILE A 365 -1.57 -15.52 7.78
C ILE A 365 -0.90 -16.86 8.00
N CYS A 366 0.20 -16.91 8.75
CA CYS A 366 0.91 -18.17 9.01
C CYS A 366 0.03 -19.14 9.80
N GLN A 367 0.28 -20.44 9.59
CA GLN A 367 -0.44 -21.49 10.31
C GLN A 367 -0.32 -21.31 11.84
N GLY A 368 -1.46 -21.37 12.54
CA GLY A 368 -1.54 -21.23 13.99
C GLY A 368 -1.57 -19.79 14.53
N THR A 369 -1.25 -18.79 13.69
CA THR A 369 -1.23 -17.36 14.06
C THR A 369 -2.07 -16.47 13.14
N ALA A 370 -2.60 -17.03 12.04
CA ALA A 370 -3.46 -16.34 11.11
C ALA A 370 -4.67 -15.67 11.80
N ASN A 371 -4.95 -14.42 11.46
CA ASN A 371 -6.11 -13.66 11.95
C ASN A 371 -7.03 -13.19 10.80
N ILE A 372 -7.27 -14.10 9.87
CA ILE A 372 -8.23 -13.94 8.77
C ILE A 372 -9.55 -14.59 9.14
N SER A 373 -10.66 -13.87 8.96
CA SER A 373 -12.00 -14.36 9.23
C SER A 373 -12.88 -14.23 7.98
N PHE A 374 -13.45 -15.34 7.53
CA PHE A 374 -14.45 -15.31 6.47
C PHE A 374 -15.82 -14.96 7.07
N PRO A 375 -16.60 -14.08 6.42
CA PRO A 375 -17.97 -13.84 6.84
C PRO A 375 -18.77 -15.14 6.73
N SER A 376 -19.68 -15.37 7.69
CA SER A 376 -20.62 -16.49 7.62
C SER A 376 -21.42 -16.38 6.32
N MET A 377 -21.52 -17.48 5.57
CA MET A 377 -22.44 -17.55 4.45
C MET A 377 -23.85 -17.71 5.03
N ASN A 378 -24.72 -16.73 4.76
CA ASN A 378 -26.15 -16.81 5.08
C ASN A 378 -26.89 -17.69 4.07
#